data_AF-A0A962LHX5-F1
#
_entry.id   AF-A0A962LHX5-F1
#
_cell.length_a   1.000
_cell.length_b   1.000
_cell.length_c   1.000
_cell.angle_alpha   90.00
_cell.angle_beta   90.00
_cell.angle_gamma   90.00
#
_symmetry.space_group_name_H-M   'P 1'
#
loop_
_entity.id
_entity.type
_entity.pdbx_description
1 polymer ?
#
loop_
_entity_poly.entity_id
_entity_poly.type
_entity_poly.pdbx_seq_one_letter_code
_entity_poly.pdbx_strand_id
1 'polypeptide(L)'
;VKAATDAPFGVNLRPDQDDLPRRIALLIEQRVRVVSFAGPPSKEVVRTLKGEGLLTMPTVGARRHAEKMAALGVDALIAQGGEGGGHTGDVPTTLLLPQVCDAVSIPLVAAGGFHDGRGLVAALAYGAAGIAMGTRFLLTRDSAVPDEIKQLYLGTRVDGTVVTRCIDGAPQRVI
;
A
#
# COMPACT_ATOMS: atom_id res chain seq x y z
N VAL A 1 -11.59 -6.63 13.87
CA VAL A 1 -11.80 -7.22 12.53
C VAL A 1 -12.42 -8.61 12.61
N LYS A 2 -11.76 -9.62 13.18
CA LYS A 2 -12.31 -10.99 13.29
C LYS A 2 -13.71 -11.10 13.91
N ALA A 3 -14.03 -10.28 14.92
CA ALA A 3 -15.38 -10.26 15.51
C ALA A 3 -16.48 -9.73 14.57
N ALA A 4 -16.10 -9.05 13.48
CA ALA A 4 -17.03 -8.42 12.54
C ALA A 4 -17.14 -9.17 11.19
N THR A 5 -16.20 -10.06 10.87
CA THR A 5 -16.19 -10.80 9.60
C THR A 5 -15.27 -12.02 9.62
N ASP A 6 -15.67 -13.07 8.90
CA ASP A 6 -14.86 -14.24 8.58
C ASP A 6 -14.10 -14.09 7.24
N ALA A 7 -14.35 -13.00 6.51
CA ALA A 7 -13.67 -12.73 5.25
C ALA A 7 -12.16 -12.45 5.45
N PRO A 8 -11.31 -12.72 4.45
CA PRO A 8 -9.89 -12.41 4.54
C PRO A 8 -9.62 -10.93 4.81
N PHE A 9 -8.65 -10.65 5.68
CA PHE A 9 -8.11 -9.31 5.90
C PHE A 9 -6.58 -9.35 5.92
N GLY A 10 -5.97 -8.19 5.66
CA GLY A 10 -4.54 -7.98 5.75
C GLY A 10 -4.15 -7.02 6.86
N VAL A 11 -2.88 -7.04 7.25
CA VAL A 11 -2.28 -6.08 8.18
C VAL A 11 -1.12 -5.37 7.50
N ASN A 12 -1.06 -4.05 7.64
CA ASN A 12 0.08 -3.25 7.18
C ASN A 12 1.10 -3.06 8.31
N LEU A 13 2.37 -3.28 7.99
CA LEU A 13 3.48 -3.11 8.90
C LEU A 13 4.52 -2.15 8.32
N ARG A 14 5.29 -1.51 9.21
CA ARG A 14 6.50 -0.81 8.83
C ARG A 14 7.70 -1.71 9.16
N PRO A 15 8.65 -1.91 8.23
CA PRO A 15 9.78 -2.81 8.45
C PRO A 15 10.81 -2.28 9.47
N ASP A 16 10.74 -0.99 9.82
CA ASP A 16 11.63 -0.29 10.74
C ASP A 16 11.06 -0.15 12.16
N GLN A 17 9.94 -0.80 12.48
CA GLN A 17 9.35 -0.77 13.82
C GLN A 17 10.09 -1.70 14.79
N ASP A 18 10.42 -1.20 15.99
CA ASP A 18 11.13 -1.95 17.03
C ASP A 18 10.41 -3.24 17.45
N ASP A 19 9.07 -3.23 17.43
CA ASP A 19 8.23 -4.36 17.83
C ASP A 19 7.83 -5.28 16.66
N LEU A 20 8.47 -5.14 15.49
CA LEU A 20 8.17 -5.93 14.29
C LEU A 20 8.15 -7.45 14.55
N PRO A 21 9.13 -8.07 15.27
CA PRO A 21 9.10 -9.50 15.54
C PRO A 21 7.86 -9.93 16.33
N ARG A 22 7.46 -9.12 17.32
CA ARG A 22 6.27 -9.39 18.14
C ARG A 22 4.99 -9.28 17.30
N ARG A 23 4.91 -8.29 16.40
CA ARG A 23 3.78 -8.15 15.48
C ARG A 23 3.67 -9.34 14.53
N ILE A 24 4.79 -9.77 13.94
CA ILE A 24 4.82 -10.94 13.05
C ILE A 24 4.33 -12.19 13.78
N ALA A 25 4.82 -12.45 15.00
CA ALA A 25 4.38 -13.58 15.81
C ALA A 25 2.85 -13.55 16.05
N LEU A 26 2.30 -12.38 16.37
CA LEU A 26 0.86 -12.20 16.53
C LEU A 26 0.10 -12.46 15.22
N LEU A 27 0.59 -12.02 14.07
CA LEU A 27 -0.07 -12.25 12.78
C LEU A 27 -0.11 -13.75 12.41
N ILE A 28 0.96 -14.48 12.73
CA ILE A 28 1.04 -15.94 12.56
C ILE A 28 0.04 -16.64 13.48
N GLU A 29 0.07 -16.34 14.78
CA GLU A 29 -0.87 -16.89 15.77
C GLU A 29 -2.33 -16.64 15.36
N GLN A 30 -2.60 -15.43 14.87
CA GLN A 30 -3.92 -15.02 14.43
C GLN A 30 -4.27 -15.47 13.01
N ARG A 31 -3.38 -16.19 12.32
CA ARG A 31 -3.59 -16.70 10.94
C ARG A 31 -4.06 -15.62 9.96
N VAL A 32 -3.47 -14.43 10.06
CA VAL A 32 -3.75 -13.34 9.11
C VAL A 32 -3.29 -13.77 7.72
N ARG A 33 -4.08 -13.45 6.68
CA ARG A 33 -3.82 -13.97 5.33
C ARG A 33 -2.73 -13.20 4.58
N VAL A 34 -2.71 -11.87 4.74
CA VAL A 34 -1.83 -10.98 3.99
C VAL A 34 -1.12 -10.00 4.92
N VAL A 35 0.18 -9.84 4.73
CA VAL A 35 1.00 -8.80 5.36
C VAL A 35 1.48 -7.85 4.27
N SER A 36 1.06 -6.59 4.36
CA SER A 36 1.60 -5.53 3.50
C SER A 36 2.68 -4.74 4.24
N PHE A 37 3.62 -4.18 3.49
CA PHE A 37 4.71 -3.38 4.08
C PHE A 37 4.77 -1.98 3.47
N ALA A 38 4.82 -0.97 4.35
CA ALA A 38 5.20 0.39 4.01
C ALA A 38 6.73 0.50 4.04
N GLY A 39 7.37 0.11 2.93
CA GLY A 39 8.83 0.00 2.81
C GLY A 39 9.30 -1.43 2.57
N PRO A 40 10.60 -1.65 2.29
CA PRO A 40 11.13 -2.97 1.94
C PRO A 40 11.36 -3.83 3.19
N PRO A 41 10.68 -5.00 3.34
CA PRO A 41 11.02 -5.95 4.40
C PRO A 41 12.37 -6.62 4.15
N SER A 42 12.96 -7.22 5.19
CA SER A 42 14.17 -8.03 5.05
C SER A 42 13.86 -9.37 4.36
N LYS A 43 14.88 -9.98 3.74
CA LYS A 43 14.75 -11.32 3.13
C LYS A 43 14.32 -12.38 4.14
N GLU A 44 14.80 -12.27 5.38
CA GLU A 44 14.45 -13.17 6.47
C GLU A 44 12.97 -13.05 6.84
N VAL A 45 12.46 -11.82 6.97
CA VAL A 45 11.03 -11.57 7.25
C VAL A 45 10.14 -12.18 6.15
N VAL A 46 10.48 -11.97 4.87
CA VAL A 46 9.72 -12.56 3.76
C VAL A 46 9.74 -14.08 3.84
N ARG A 47 10.90 -14.68 4.12
CA ARG A 47 11.06 -16.14 4.24
C ARG A 47 10.23 -16.71 5.40
N THR A 48 10.27 -16.07 6.56
CA THR A 48 9.50 -16.48 7.74
C THR A 48 8.00 -16.45 7.46
N LEU A 49 7.49 -15.32 6.94
CA LEU A 49 6.06 -15.19 6.63
C LEU A 49 5.60 -16.23 5.61
N LYS A 50 6.40 -16.48 4.57
CA LYS A 50 6.12 -17.50 3.57
C LYS A 50 6.13 -18.92 4.14
N GLY A 51 7.09 -19.22 5.03
CA GLY A 51 7.17 -20.52 5.71
C GLY A 51 5.96 -20.81 6.59
N GLU A 52 5.37 -19.76 7.17
CA GLU A 52 4.15 -19.82 7.99
C GLU A 52 2.85 -19.70 7.16
N GLY A 53 2.96 -19.62 5.83
CA GLY A 53 1.81 -19.58 4.92
C GLY A 53 1.11 -18.23 4.81
N LEU A 54 1.74 -17.13 5.24
CA LEU A 54 1.25 -15.76 5.04
C LEU A 54 1.76 -15.20 3.71
N LEU A 55 0.92 -14.43 3.03
CA LEU A 55 1.27 -13.74 1.80
C LEU A 55 1.87 -12.36 2.10
N THR A 56 2.86 -11.96 1.31
CA THR A 56 3.57 -10.68 1.46
C THR A 56 3.31 -9.76 0.28
N MET A 57 2.98 -8.50 0.58
CA MET A 57 2.61 -7.51 -0.42
C MET A 57 3.17 -6.11 -0.09
N PRO A 58 4.49 -5.85 -0.32
CA PRO A 58 5.09 -4.56 -0.04
C PRO A 58 4.66 -3.48 -1.06
N THR A 59 4.72 -2.22 -0.63
CA THR A 59 4.47 -1.05 -1.48
C THR A 59 5.76 -0.61 -2.17
N VAL A 60 5.68 -0.32 -3.47
CA VAL A 60 6.79 0.13 -4.31
C VAL A 60 6.41 1.40 -5.07
N GLY A 61 7.35 2.34 -5.14
CA GLY A 61 7.21 3.60 -5.89
C GLY A 61 8.15 3.74 -7.09
N ALA A 62 8.84 2.66 -7.50
CA ALA A 62 9.73 2.66 -8.66
C ALA A 62 9.94 1.25 -9.22
N ARG A 63 10.22 1.13 -10.52
CA ARG A 63 10.54 -0.15 -11.20
C ARG A 63 11.61 -0.96 -10.47
N ARG A 64 12.76 -0.34 -10.16
CA ARG A 64 13.87 -0.99 -9.43
C ARG A 64 13.45 -1.55 -8.06
N HIS A 65 12.48 -0.93 -7.40
CA HIS A 65 11.98 -1.42 -6.12
C HIS A 65 11.14 -2.69 -6.33
N ALA A 66 10.33 -2.74 -7.39
CA ALA A 66 9.55 -3.91 -7.76
C ALA A 66 10.45 -5.11 -8.09
N GLU A 67 11.47 -4.91 -8.94
CA GLU A 67 12.45 -5.94 -9.30
C GLU A 67 13.15 -6.49 -8.05
N LYS A 68 13.60 -5.60 -7.14
CA LYS A 68 14.21 -5.99 -5.88
C LYS A 68 13.26 -6.80 -5.00
N MET A 69 12.00 -6.38 -4.84
CA MET A 69 11.03 -7.09 -4.00
C MET A 69 10.66 -8.45 -4.60
N ALA A 70 10.48 -8.54 -5.92
CA ALA A 70 10.25 -9.81 -6.60
C ALA A 70 11.42 -10.78 -6.40
N ALA A 71 12.67 -10.29 -6.45
CA ALA A 71 13.85 -11.11 -6.15
C ALA A 71 13.93 -11.61 -4.70
N LEU A 72 13.23 -10.95 -3.75
CA LEU A 72 13.07 -11.44 -2.37
C LEU A 72 12.01 -12.56 -2.25
N GLY A 73 11.21 -12.78 -3.29
CA GLY A 73 10.20 -13.83 -3.34
C GLY A 73 8.85 -13.45 -2.70
N VAL A 74 8.50 -12.15 -2.74
CA VAL A 74 7.18 -11.66 -2.29
C VAL A 74 6.06 -12.11 -3.23
N ASP A 75 4.82 -12.14 -2.71
CA ASP A 75 3.69 -12.78 -3.40
C ASP A 75 2.90 -11.81 -4.30
N ALA A 76 2.89 -10.52 -3.97
CA ALA A 76 2.27 -9.46 -4.75
C ALA A 76 2.97 -8.12 -4.45
N LEU A 77 2.63 -7.05 -5.19
CA LEU A 77 3.09 -5.69 -4.88
C LEU A 77 1.94 -4.69 -4.90
N ILE A 78 2.07 -3.62 -4.12
CA ILE A 78 1.29 -2.40 -4.31
C ILE A 78 2.17 -1.41 -5.08
N ALA A 79 1.79 -1.03 -6.29
CA ALA A 79 2.48 0.01 -7.06
C ALA A 79 1.81 1.36 -6.78
N GLN A 80 2.44 2.19 -5.93
CA GLN A 80 1.90 3.48 -5.53
C GLN A 80 2.60 4.62 -6.26
N GLY A 81 1.85 5.36 -7.10
CA GLY A 81 2.36 6.57 -7.72
C GLY A 81 2.37 7.78 -6.77
N GLY A 82 3.01 8.86 -7.23
CA GLY A 82 3.24 10.07 -6.46
C GLY A 82 2.00 10.81 -5.99
N GLU A 83 0.83 10.48 -6.56
CA GLU A 83 -0.48 10.98 -6.18
C GLU A 83 -0.99 10.37 -4.85
N GLY A 84 -0.39 9.28 -4.38
CA GLY A 84 -0.72 8.67 -3.09
C GLY A 84 -0.45 9.61 -1.90
N GLY A 85 -1.33 9.57 -0.89
CA GLY A 85 -1.15 10.30 0.37
C GLY A 85 -0.13 9.63 1.30
N GLY A 86 0.41 10.40 2.25
CA GLY A 86 1.47 9.92 3.15
C GLY A 86 2.80 9.77 2.41
N HIS A 87 3.67 8.88 2.87
CA HIS A 87 4.96 8.62 2.21
C HIS A 87 4.76 8.24 0.75
N THR A 88 5.40 8.99 -0.15
CA THR A 88 5.17 8.84 -1.58
C THR A 88 6.45 9.10 -2.39
N GLY A 89 6.50 8.49 -3.57
CA GLY A 89 7.54 8.75 -4.56
C GLY A 89 7.16 9.91 -5.48
N ASP A 90 8.01 10.18 -6.47
CA ASP A 90 7.80 11.29 -7.41
C ASP A 90 7.20 10.84 -8.76
N VAL A 91 7.13 9.52 -9.01
CA VAL A 91 6.68 8.97 -10.30
C VAL A 91 5.15 8.92 -10.34
N PRO A 92 4.49 9.59 -11.31
CA PRO A 92 3.03 9.52 -11.48
C PRO A 92 2.55 8.09 -11.71
N THR A 93 1.35 7.76 -11.22
CA THR A 93 0.76 6.42 -11.29
C THR A 93 0.68 5.91 -12.73
N THR A 94 0.30 6.77 -13.68
CA THR A 94 0.18 6.42 -15.11
C THR A 94 1.51 6.08 -15.78
N LEU A 95 2.63 6.52 -15.21
CA LEU A 95 3.98 6.18 -15.69
C LEU A 95 4.58 5.01 -14.90
N LEU A 96 4.32 4.96 -13.60
CA LEU A 96 4.85 3.92 -12.72
C LEU A 96 4.24 2.56 -13.03
N LEU A 97 2.91 2.49 -13.14
CA LEU A 97 2.18 1.24 -13.23
C LEU A 97 2.61 0.36 -14.41
N PRO A 98 2.63 0.84 -15.68
CA PRO A 98 3.07 0.01 -16.80
C PRO A 98 4.54 -0.44 -16.66
N GLN A 99 5.43 0.42 -16.16
CA GLN A 99 6.83 0.05 -15.93
C GLN A 99 7.00 -1.08 -14.92
N VAL A 100 6.15 -1.13 -13.88
CA VAL A 100 6.17 -2.19 -12.88
C VAL A 100 5.55 -3.47 -13.45
N CYS A 101 4.42 -3.37 -14.18
CA CYS A 101 3.81 -4.50 -14.89
C CYS A 101 4.80 -5.20 -15.83
N ASP A 102 5.59 -4.44 -16.58
CA ASP A 102 6.58 -4.99 -17.50
C ASP A 102 7.81 -5.61 -16.81
N ALA A 103 8.04 -5.28 -15.54
CA ALA A 103 9.25 -5.68 -14.82
C ALA A 103 9.09 -6.96 -14.00
N VAL A 104 7.86 -7.32 -13.60
CA VAL A 104 7.61 -8.47 -12.72
C VAL A 104 6.35 -9.24 -13.11
N SER A 105 6.35 -10.56 -12.91
CA SER A 105 5.19 -11.42 -13.21
C SER A 105 4.22 -11.62 -12.05
N ILE A 106 4.56 -11.13 -10.84
CA ILE A 106 3.69 -11.27 -9.66
C ILE A 106 2.53 -10.26 -9.70
N PRO A 107 1.36 -10.57 -9.13
CA PRO A 107 0.20 -9.68 -9.14
C PRO A 107 0.49 -8.28 -8.56
N LEU A 108 -0.05 -7.27 -9.23
CA LEU A 108 0.11 -5.86 -8.85
C LEU A 108 -1.22 -5.24 -8.45
N VAL A 109 -1.25 -4.53 -7.35
CA VAL A 109 -2.37 -3.67 -6.95
C VAL A 109 -1.95 -2.22 -7.17
N ALA A 110 -2.67 -1.49 -8.01
CA ALA A 110 -2.36 -0.10 -8.29
C ALA A 110 -2.85 0.83 -7.17
N ALA A 111 -2.05 1.82 -6.78
CA ALA A 111 -2.39 2.79 -5.75
C ALA A 111 -1.93 4.20 -6.14
N GLY A 112 -2.58 5.22 -5.58
CA GLY A 112 -2.37 6.63 -5.93
C GLY A 112 -3.43 7.13 -6.91
N GLY A 113 -4.20 8.14 -6.51
CA GLY A 113 -5.24 8.76 -7.35
C GLY A 113 -6.53 7.94 -7.58
N PHE A 114 -6.56 6.64 -7.30
CA PHE A 114 -7.76 5.81 -7.50
C PHE A 114 -8.83 6.00 -6.42
N HIS A 115 -10.08 6.23 -6.83
CA HIS A 115 -11.20 6.40 -5.91
C HIS A 115 -12.57 5.91 -6.44
N ASP A 116 -12.64 5.41 -7.69
CA ASP A 116 -13.88 4.95 -8.31
C ASP A 116 -13.65 3.87 -9.38
N GLY A 117 -14.74 3.43 -10.02
CA GLY A 117 -14.71 2.37 -11.04
C GLY A 117 -13.97 2.74 -12.33
N ARG A 118 -13.86 4.03 -12.69
CA ARG A 118 -13.08 4.47 -13.87
C ARG A 118 -11.60 4.21 -13.62
N GLY A 119 -11.15 4.56 -12.41
CA GLY A 119 -9.81 4.27 -11.95
C GLY A 119 -9.50 2.77 -11.94
N LEU A 120 -10.44 1.94 -11.46
CA LEU A 120 -10.31 0.48 -11.51
C LEU A 120 -10.13 -0.03 -12.94
N VAL A 121 -11.00 0.38 -13.87
CA VAL A 121 -10.91 -0.05 -15.28
C VAL A 121 -9.57 0.36 -15.90
N ALA A 122 -9.10 1.58 -15.63
CA ALA A 122 -7.80 2.03 -16.11
C ALA A 122 -6.64 1.19 -15.54
N ALA A 123 -6.65 0.89 -14.24
CA ALA A 123 -5.62 0.06 -13.62
C ALA A 123 -5.60 -1.35 -14.20
N LEU A 124 -6.76 -1.97 -14.40
CA LEU A 124 -6.88 -3.28 -15.04
C LEU A 124 -6.36 -3.25 -16.49
N ALA A 125 -6.65 -2.19 -17.23
CA ALA A 125 -6.13 -2.00 -18.60
C ALA A 125 -4.60 -1.88 -18.65
N TYR A 126 -3.96 -1.33 -17.62
CA TYR A 126 -2.49 -1.31 -17.48
C TYR A 126 -1.90 -2.67 -17.07
N GLY A 127 -2.72 -3.66 -16.71
CA GLY A 127 -2.26 -4.98 -16.26
C GLY A 127 -2.21 -5.19 -14.74
N ALA A 128 -2.76 -4.26 -13.95
CA ALA A 128 -2.94 -4.48 -12.52
C ALA A 128 -4.02 -5.55 -12.26
N ALA A 129 -3.93 -6.24 -11.13
CA ALA A 129 -4.95 -7.17 -10.63
C ALA A 129 -6.07 -6.46 -9.84
N GLY A 130 -5.89 -5.19 -9.50
CA GLY A 130 -6.87 -4.40 -8.75
C GLY A 130 -6.31 -3.04 -8.33
N ILE A 131 -7.07 -2.33 -7.48
CA ILE A 131 -6.67 -1.03 -6.92
C ILE A 131 -6.73 -1.02 -5.39
N ALA A 132 -5.86 -0.21 -4.77
CA ALA A 132 -5.92 0.15 -3.36
C ALA A 132 -6.27 1.64 -3.22
N MET A 133 -7.16 1.96 -2.28
CA MET A 133 -7.69 3.32 -2.11
C MET A 133 -7.55 3.78 -0.65
N GLY A 134 -6.61 4.67 -0.35
CA GLY A 134 -6.48 5.23 1.01
C GLY A 134 -7.55 6.29 1.30
N THR A 135 -7.42 7.45 0.66
CA THR A 135 -8.29 8.62 0.86
C THR A 135 -9.78 8.29 0.71
N ARG A 136 -10.16 7.43 -0.24
CA ARG A 136 -11.57 7.04 -0.43
C ARG A 136 -12.13 6.28 0.76
N PHE A 137 -11.38 5.34 1.34
CA PHE A 137 -11.83 4.58 2.51
C PHE A 137 -11.78 5.41 3.81
N LEU A 138 -10.85 6.36 3.91
CA LEU A 138 -10.82 7.36 5.00
C LEU A 138 -12.13 8.14 5.11
N LEU A 139 -12.77 8.43 3.96
CA LEU A 139 -14.00 9.21 3.84
C LEU A 139 -15.29 8.37 3.97
N THR A 140 -15.19 7.13 4.44
CA THR A 140 -16.39 6.29 4.69
C THR A 140 -17.02 6.57 6.04
N ARG A 141 -18.29 6.18 6.20
CA ARG A 141 -19.02 6.29 7.47
C ARG A 141 -18.38 5.49 8.60
N ASP A 142 -17.82 4.32 8.27
CA ASP A 142 -17.24 3.40 9.27
C ASP A 142 -15.81 3.80 9.69
N SER A 143 -15.22 4.81 9.03
CA SER A 143 -13.91 5.36 9.37
C SER A 143 -13.97 6.13 10.69
N ALA A 144 -13.10 5.78 11.63
CA ALA A 144 -12.97 6.45 12.93
C ALA A 144 -12.24 7.81 12.87
N VAL A 145 -11.83 8.26 11.69
CA VAL A 145 -11.22 9.59 11.52
C VAL A 145 -12.25 10.66 11.92
N PRO A 146 -11.86 11.69 12.71
CA PRO A 146 -12.78 12.74 13.12
C PRO A 146 -13.43 13.43 11.93
N ASP A 147 -14.71 13.79 12.07
CA ASP A 147 -15.49 14.37 10.97
C ASP A 147 -14.90 15.71 10.51
N GLU A 148 -14.34 16.51 11.41
CA GLU A 148 -13.62 17.75 11.09
C GLU A 148 -12.47 17.50 10.09
N ILE A 149 -11.72 16.41 10.28
CA ILE A 149 -10.65 16.02 9.34
C ILE A 149 -11.26 15.55 8.02
N LYS A 150 -12.33 14.74 8.04
CA LYS A 150 -13.01 14.34 6.81
C LYS A 150 -13.53 15.54 6.01
N GLN A 151 -14.03 16.58 6.69
CA GLN A 151 -14.47 17.82 6.03
C GLN A 151 -13.31 18.59 5.39
N LEU A 152 -12.12 18.59 5.99
CA LEU A 152 -10.92 19.13 5.33
C LEU A 152 -10.65 18.40 4.01
N TYR A 153 -10.63 17.08 4.01
CA TYR A 153 -10.45 16.29 2.78
C TYR A 153 -11.53 16.55 1.72
N LEU A 154 -12.79 16.77 2.13
CA LEU A 154 -13.90 17.07 1.21
C LEU A 154 -13.84 18.49 0.65
N GLY A 155 -13.33 19.45 1.42
CA GLY A 155 -13.16 20.85 1.02
C GLY A 155 -11.88 21.09 0.21
N THR A 156 -10.88 20.21 0.32
CA THR A 156 -9.61 20.34 -0.40
C THR A 156 -9.75 20.00 -1.87
N ARG A 157 -9.31 20.92 -2.73
CA ARG A 157 -9.26 20.74 -4.17
C ARG A 157 -8.12 19.78 -4.58
N VAL A 158 -8.18 19.27 -5.81
CA VAL A 158 -7.16 18.35 -6.35
C VAL A 158 -5.73 18.92 -6.30
N ASP A 159 -5.59 20.23 -6.42
CA ASP A 159 -4.34 20.99 -6.35
C ASP A 159 -3.98 21.48 -4.94
N GLY A 160 -4.81 21.19 -3.94
CA GLY A 160 -4.63 21.61 -2.55
C GLY A 160 -3.79 20.64 -1.71
N THR A 161 -2.92 19.84 -2.33
CA THR A 161 -1.98 18.97 -1.60
C THR A 161 -0.55 19.36 -1.89
N VAL A 162 0.32 19.19 -0.90
CA VAL A 162 1.76 19.46 -1.02
C VAL A 162 2.57 18.22 -0.69
N VAL A 163 3.73 18.09 -1.32
CA VAL A 163 4.75 17.12 -0.90
C VAL A 163 5.74 17.83 0.00
N THR A 164 5.88 17.35 1.24
CA THR A 164 6.77 17.94 2.24
C THR A 164 7.69 16.90 2.86
N ARG A 165 8.85 17.34 3.35
CA ARG A 165 9.77 16.54 4.16
C ARG A 165 9.75 16.96 5.64
N CYS A 166 8.93 17.93 6.01
CA CYS A 166 8.95 18.55 7.33
C CYS A 166 8.43 17.66 8.47
N ILE A 167 7.80 16.52 8.16
CA ILE A 167 7.21 15.62 9.16
C ILE A 167 8.27 14.68 9.75
N ASP A 168 8.98 13.93 8.90
CA ASP A 168 9.99 12.95 9.31
C ASP A 168 11.22 12.87 8.38
N GLY A 169 11.43 13.89 7.53
CA GLY A 169 12.53 13.96 6.57
C GLY A 169 12.30 13.20 5.26
N ALA A 170 11.32 12.29 5.23
CA ALA A 170 10.91 11.58 4.01
C ALA A 170 9.78 12.34 3.29
N PRO A 171 9.70 12.27 1.94
CA PRO A 171 8.63 12.91 1.19
C PRO A 171 7.26 12.33 1.56
N GLN A 172 6.36 13.20 1.99
CA GLN A 172 4.97 12.87 2.30
C GLN A 172 4.02 13.83 1.60
N ARG A 173 2.96 13.30 0.98
CA ARG A 173 1.85 14.10 0.44
C ARG A 173 0.79 14.31 1.51
N VAL A 174 0.50 15.58 1.80
CA VAL A 174 -0.49 16.03 2.78
C VAL A 174 -1.38 17.13 2.21
N ILE A 175 -2.49 17.40 2.88
CA ILE A 175 -3.29 18.63 2.70
C ILE A 175 -2.58 19.76 3.44
#